data_AF-A0A2U3NE33-F1
#
_entry.id   AF-A0A2U3NE33-F1
#
_cell.length_a   1.000
_cell.length_b   1.000
_cell.length_c   1.000
_cell.angle_alpha   90.00
_cell.angle_beta   90.00
_cell.angle_gamma   90.00
#
_symmetry.space_group_name_H-M   'P 1'
#
loop_
_entity.id
_entity.type
_entity.pdbx_description
1 polymer ?
#
loop_
_entity_poly.entity_id
_entity_poly.type
_entity_poly.pdbx_seq_one_letter_code
_entity_poly.pdbx_strand_id
1 'polypeptide(L)' 'VDQQVNIDPPPAPEDARKATAEQRELQEKLEHQNDDPRGPGLHQTRHDLPDESTR' A
#
# COMPACT_ATOMS: atom_id res chain seq x y z
N VAL A 1 8.50 -5.55 55.02
CA VAL A 1 7.40 -6.21 54.27
C VAL A 1 7.51 -5.74 52.84
N ASP A 2 8.19 -6.51 52.00
CA ASP A 2 8.46 -6.14 50.61
C ASP A 2 7.31 -6.63 49.74
N GLN A 3 6.45 -5.71 49.32
CA GLN A 3 5.34 -6.02 48.41
C GLN A 3 5.91 -6.16 47.00
N GLN A 4 6.13 -7.41 46.58
CA GLN A 4 6.40 -7.74 45.18
C GLN A 4 5.13 -7.49 44.38
N VAL A 5 5.10 -6.36 43.68
CA VAL A 5 4.04 -6.01 42.75
C VAL A 5 4.27 -6.83 41.48
N ASN A 6 3.55 -7.95 41.33
CA ASN A 6 3.48 -8.67 40.07
C ASN A 6 2.71 -7.81 39.06
N ILE A 7 3.42 -6.95 38.34
CA ILE A 7 2.89 -6.23 37.19
C ILE A 7 3.25 -7.06 35.96
N ASP A 8 2.27 -7.76 35.41
CA ASP A 8 2.44 -8.40 34.10
C ASP A 8 2.68 -7.28 33.07
N PRO A 9 3.77 -7.33 32.30
CA PRO A 9 4.05 -6.30 31.30
C PRO A 9 2.96 -6.31 30.21
N PRO A 10 2.61 -5.14 29.65
CA PRO A 10 1.66 -5.09 28.55
C PRO A 10 2.17 -5.90 27.35
N PRO A 11 1.27 -6.43 26.51
CA PRO A 11 1.65 -7.18 25.32
C PRO A 11 2.54 -6.34 24.40
N ALA A 12 3.44 -7.00 23.69
CA ALA A 12 4.28 -6.34 22.70
C ALA A 12 3.41 -5.66 21.63
N PRO A 13 3.77 -4.45 21.17
CA PRO A 13 3.03 -3.75 20.13
C PRO A 13 3.02 -4.55 18.83
N GLU A 14 1.92 -4.43 18.08
CA GLU A 14 1.82 -5.05 16.76
C GLU A 14 2.85 -4.46 15.78
N ASP A 15 3.33 -5.30 14.86
CA ASP A 15 4.30 -4.90 13.85
C ASP A 15 3.63 -4.03 12.77
N ALA A 16 3.84 -2.71 12.86
CA ALA A 16 3.30 -1.72 11.94
C ALA A 16 3.84 -1.80 10.50
N ARG A 17 4.82 -2.68 10.21
CA ARG A 17 5.29 -2.92 8.83
C ARG A 17 4.36 -3.84 8.04
N LYS A 18 3.45 -4.54 8.72
CA LYS A 18 2.48 -5.44 8.09
C LYS A 18 1.28 -4.65 7.60
N ALA A 19 0.91 -4.86 6.34
CA ALA A 19 -0.34 -4.32 5.82
C ALA A 19 -1.54 -4.93 6.55
N THR A 20 -2.51 -4.08 6.89
CA THR A 20 -3.81 -4.49 7.45
C THR A 20 -4.62 -5.27 6.40
N ALA A 21 -5.67 -5.97 6.83
CA ALA A 21 -6.55 -6.70 5.90
C ALA A 21 -7.15 -5.78 4.83
N GLU A 22 -7.69 -4.62 5.24
CA GLU A 22 -8.25 -3.63 4.32
C GLU A 22 -7.21 -3.08 3.33
N GLN A 23 -5.97 -2.86 3.78
CA GLN A 23 -4.89 -2.41 2.90
C GLN A 23 -4.52 -3.47 1.86
N ARG A 24 -4.53 -4.76 2.24
CA ARG A 24 -4.28 -5.88 1.32
C ARG A 24 -5.37 -6.00 0.28
N GLU A 25 -6.64 -5.95 0.69
CA GLU A 25 -7.79 -5.99 -0.22
C GLU A 25 -7.75 -4.81 -1.20
N LEU A 26 -7.39 -3.61 -0.72
CA LEU A 26 -7.21 -2.45 -1.58
C LEU A 26 -6.06 -2.66 -2.57
N GLN A 27 -4.93 -3.18 -2.11
CA GLN A 27 -3.76 -3.45 -2.96
C GLN A 27 -4.11 -4.44 -4.07
N GLU A 28 -4.77 -5.55 -3.76
CA GLU A 28 -5.24 -6.53 -4.74
C GLU A 28 -6.14 -5.88 -5.80
N LYS A 29 -7.08 -5.03 -5.38
CA LYS A 29 -7.95 -4.28 -6.30
C LYS A 29 -7.17 -3.34 -7.23
N LEU A 30 -6.10 -2.72 -6.74
CA LEU A 30 -5.27 -1.80 -7.53
C LEU A 30 -4.36 -2.55 -8.51
N GLU A 31 -3.82 -3.71 -8.12
CA GLU A 31 -2.86 -4.49 -8.91
C GLU A 31 -3.48 -5.00 -10.22
N HIS A 32 -4.76 -5.40 -10.18
CA HIS A 32 -5.52 -5.85 -11.34
C HIS A 32 -6.07 -4.72 -12.23
N GLN A 33 -5.81 -3.44 -11.93
CA GLN A 33 -6.27 -2.35 -12.80
C GLN A 33 -5.57 -2.33 -14.16
N ASN A 34 -4.34 -2.86 -14.24
CA ASN A 34 -3.61 -2.95 -15.49
C ASN A 34 -4.15 -4.05 -16.43
N ASP A 35 -5.00 -4.94 -15.92
CA ASP A 35 -5.70 -5.95 -16.71
C ASP A 35 -6.99 -5.37 -17.35
N ASP A 36 -7.41 -4.13 -17.01
CA ASP A 36 -8.55 -3.49 -17.67
C ASP A 36 -8.13 -3.08 -19.09
N PRO A 37 -8.70 -3.68 -20.16
CA PRO A 37 -8.37 -3.31 -21.54
C PRO A 37 -8.78 -1.87 -21.90
N ARG A 38 -9.53 -1.17 -21.03
CA ARG A 38 -9.88 0.25 -21.13
C ARG A 38 -9.13 1.12 -20.12
N GLY A 39 -8.09 0.57 -19.49
CA GLY A 39 -7.27 1.25 -18.51
C GLY A 39 -6.69 2.57 -19.06
N PRO A 40 -6.56 3.61 -18.23
CA PRO A 40 -5.98 4.88 -18.65
C PRO A 40 -4.55 4.65 -19.14
N GLY A 41 -4.19 5.26 -20.28
CA GLY A 41 -2.85 5.11 -20.87
C GLY A 41 -2.72 3.98 -21.90
N LEU A 42 -3.62 2.98 -21.93
CA LEU A 42 -3.56 1.88 -22.92
C LEU A 42 -3.84 2.34 -24.36
N HIS A 43 -4.56 3.44 -24.52
CA HIS A 43 -4.88 4.01 -25.83
C HIS A 43 -4.05 5.26 -26.16
N GLN A 44 -3.10 5.65 -25.29
CA GLN A 44 -2.25 6.81 -25.57
C GLN A 44 -1.11 6.39 -26.50
N THR A 45 -1.02 7.04 -27.66
CA THR A 45 0.09 6.84 -28.59
C THR A 45 1.21 7.82 -28.27
N ARG A 46 2.47 7.52 -28.62
CA ARG A 46 3.60 8.48 -28.50
C ARG A 46 3.35 9.85 -29.16
N HIS A 47 2.39 9.94 -30.06
CA HIS A 47 1.96 11.20 -30.70
C HIS A 47 1.03 12.06 -29.82
N ASP A 48 0.39 11.47 -28.83
CA ASP A 48 -0.54 12.15 -27.91
C ASP A 48 0.17 12.69 -26.65
N LEU A 49 1.45 12.36 -26.49
CA LEU A 49 2.29 12.80 -25.39
C LEU A 49 3.12 14.03 -25.82
N PRO A 50 3.13 15.12 -25.04
CA PRO A 50 4.01 16.25 -25.30
C PRO A 50 5.47 15.82 -25.20
N ASP A 51 6.29 16.23 -26.16
CA ASP A 51 7.73 15.96 -26.16
C ASP A 51 8.44 16.92 -25.18
N GLU A 52 8.76 16.42 -23.99
CA GLU A 52 9.45 17.17 -22.93
C GLU A 52 10.98 17.26 -23.15
N SER A 53 11.50 16.87 -24.32
CA SER A 53 12.95 16.78 -24.60
C SER A 53 13.68 18.13 -24.74
N THR A 54 12.97 19.27 -24.69
CA THR A 54 13.59 20.60 -24.73
C THR A 54 13.75 21.18 -23.32
N ARG A 55 14.99 21.21 -22.82
CA ARG A 55 15.43 22.00 -21.67
C ARG A 55 16.66 22.82 -22.04
#